data_AF-A0ABD0P480-F1
#
_entry.id   AF-A0ABD0P480-F1
#
_cell.length_a   1.000
_cell.length_b   1.000
_cell.length_c   1.000
_cell.angle_alpha   90.00
_cell.angle_beta   90.00
_cell.angle_gamma   90.00
#
_symmetry.space_group_name_H-M   'P 1'
#
loop_
_entity.id
_entity.type
_entity.pdbx_description
1 polymer ?
#
loop_
_entity_poly.entity_id
_entity_poly.type
_entity_poly.pdbx_seq_one_letter_code
_entity_poly.pdbx_strand_id
1 'polypeptide(L)'
;MAKTKELSKDVRDKTVDLHKAGMSCKTIAKHLGEKVTTVGANIRKWKKRKITVNLPWSGAPCKISPRGVSMIMRVVRNQPRTTWEDLVNELKAAGIIVTKKTSGNTVRHDGLKSCSARKVPLLKKAHVQAHLKFANKHLNDSKENWVKVLWSDETKIKLSGINSTRHVWRRRNAAYDPKNTIPTVKHG
;
A
#
# COMPACT_ATOMS: atom_id res chain seq x y z
N MET A 1 7.55 -36.15 -15.84
CA MET A 1 6.20 -35.78 -16.33
C MET A 1 5.61 -34.68 -15.45
N ALA A 2 5.25 -33.53 -16.03
CA ALA A 2 4.57 -32.47 -15.30
C ALA A 2 3.14 -32.91 -14.94
N LYS A 3 2.65 -32.57 -13.74
CA LYS A 3 1.25 -32.82 -13.36
C LYS A 3 0.34 -31.89 -14.16
N THR A 4 -0.57 -32.45 -14.95
CA THR A 4 -1.43 -31.70 -15.87
C THR A 4 -2.73 -31.17 -15.26
N LYS A 5 -3.23 -31.78 -14.17
CA LYS A 5 -4.44 -31.30 -13.49
C LYS A 5 -4.40 -31.59 -11.99
N GLU A 6 -4.71 -30.58 -11.18
CA GLU A 6 -4.93 -30.79 -9.75
C GLU A 6 -6.35 -31.27 -9.47
N LEU A 7 -6.49 -32.15 -8.48
CA LEU A 7 -7.79 -32.53 -7.91
C LEU A 7 -8.54 -31.32 -7.36
N SER A 8 -9.86 -31.27 -7.49
CA SER A 8 -10.66 -30.20 -6.86
C SER A 8 -10.57 -30.28 -5.34
N LYS A 9 -10.83 -29.15 -4.66
CA LYS A 9 -10.83 -29.09 -3.19
C LYS A 9 -11.83 -30.09 -2.59
N ASP A 10 -13.02 -30.16 -3.16
CA ASP A 10 -14.10 -31.02 -2.65
C ASP A 10 -13.75 -32.51 -2.65
N VAL A 11 -13.05 -32.98 -3.70
CA VAL A 11 -12.63 -34.40 -3.76
C VAL A 11 -11.54 -34.68 -2.72
N ARG A 12 -10.66 -33.70 -2.46
CA ARG A 12 -9.65 -33.83 -1.41
C ARG A 12 -10.28 -33.81 0.00
N ASP A 13 -11.29 -32.97 0.23
CA ASP A 13 -12.01 -32.91 1.51
C ASP A 13 -12.79 -34.21 1.76
N LYS A 14 -13.50 -34.72 0.75
CA LYS A 14 -14.12 -36.05 0.79
C LYS A 14 -13.10 -37.15 1.08
N THR A 15 -11.91 -37.10 0.48
CA THR A 15 -10.83 -38.07 0.77
C THR A 15 -10.45 -38.08 2.26
N VAL A 16 -10.37 -36.90 2.88
CA VAL A 16 -10.03 -36.75 4.30
C VAL A 16 -11.17 -37.26 5.19
N ASP A 17 -12.42 -36.97 4.87
CA ASP A 17 -13.57 -37.41 5.67
C ASP A 17 -13.77 -38.92 5.62
N LEU A 18 -13.64 -39.52 4.43
CA LEU A 18 -13.65 -40.97 4.24
C LEU A 18 -12.48 -41.66 4.98
N HIS A 19 -11.32 -40.99 5.10
CA HIS A 19 -10.21 -41.49 5.92
C HIS A 19 -10.49 -41.41 7.42
N LYS A 20 -11.13 -40.34 7.90
CA LYS A 20 -11.56 -40.22 9.31
C LYS A 20 -12.60 -41.28 9.68
N ALA A 21 -13.46 -41.67 8.73
CA ALA A 21 -14.41 -42.77 8.87
C ALA A 21 -13.74 -44.18 8.88
N GLY A 22 -12.41 -44.25 8.86
CA GLY A 22 -11.66 -45.50 9.01
C GLY A 22 -11.43 -46.28 7.71
N MET A 23 -11.79 -45.74 6.54
CA MET A 23 -11.60 -46.45 5.29
C MET A 23 -10.13 -46.52 4.83
N SER A 24 -9.79 -47.63 4.18
CA SER A 24 -8.47 -47.85 3.60
C SER A 24 -8.24 -46.96 2.37
N CYS A 25 -6.97 -46.60 2.10
CA CYS A 25 -6.62 -45.78 0.94
C CYS A 25 -7.05 -46.42 -0.40
N LYS A 26 -7.05 -47.75 -0.49
CA LYS A 26 -7.50 -48.47 -1.70
C LYS A 26 -9.01 -48.36 -1.90
N THR A 27 -9.78 -48.47 -0.82
CA THR A 27 -11.24 -48.32 -0.83
C THR A 27 -11.65 -46.91 -1.23
N ILE A 28 -10.99 -45.90 -0.66
CA ILE A 28 -11.23 -44.48 -0.96
C ILE A 28 -10.91 -44.16 -2.43
N ALA A 29 -9.78 -44.67 -2.92
CA ALA A 29 -9.37 -44.52 -4.32
C ALA A 29 -10.42 -45.10 -5.29
N LYS A 30 -10.93 -46.31 -5.02
CA LYS A 30 -11.98 -46.94 -5.83
C LYS A 30 -13.29 -46.14 -5.77
N HIS A 31 -13.69 -45.67 -4.60
CA HIS A 31 -14.93 -44.91 -4.41
C HIS A 31 -14.90 -43.53 -5.08
N LEU A 32 -13.75 -42.86 -5.12
CA LEU A 32 -13.60 -41.54 -5.73
C LEU A 32 -13.13 -41.59 -7.20
N GLY A 33 -12.81 -42.77 -7.73
CA GLY A 33 -12.25 -42.92 -9.09
C GLY A 33 -10.83 -42.35 -9.22
N GLU A 34 -10.10 -42.25 -8.11
CA GLU A 34 -8.80 -41.58 -8.04
C GLU A 34 -7.65 -42.57 -7.84
N LYS A 35 -6.43 -42.17 -8.23
CA LYS A 35 -5.25 -43.03 -8.03
C LYS A 35 -4.92 -43.18 -6.55
N VAL A 36 -4.62 -44.40 -6.11
CA VAL A 36 -4.25 -44.72 -4.71
C VAL A 36 -3.07 -43.87 -4.22
N THR A 37 -2.10 -43.58 -5.09
CA THR A 37 -0.94 -42.73 -4.77
C THR A 37 -1.36 -41.29 -4.44
N THR A 38 -2.36 -40.76 -5.14
CA THR A 38 -2.88 -39.41 -4.93
C THR A 38 -3.68 -39.31 -3.63
N VAL A 39 -4.54 -40.30 -3.37
CA VAL A 39 -5.25 -40.44 -2.08
C VAL A 39 -4.26 -40.51 -0.92
N GLY A 40 -3.23 -41.35 -1.04
CA GLY A 40 -2.18 -41.47 -0.04
C GLY A 40 -1.40 -40.17 0.18
N ALA A 41 -1.07 -39.45 -0.89
CA ALA A 41 -0.38 -38.16 -0.80
C ALA A 41 -1.25 -37.09 -0.10
N ASN A 42 -2.55 -37.05 -0.40
CA ASN A 42 -3.51 -36.15 0.25
C ASN A 42 -3.63 -36.44 1.75
N ILE A 43 -3.74 -37.72 2.13
CA ILE A 43 -3.82 -38.14 3.55
C ILE A 43 -2.53 -37.80 4.29
N ARG A 44 -1.34 -38.07 3.71
CA ARG A 44 -0.06 -37.70 4.34
C ARG A 44 0.06 -36.19 4.52
N LYS A 45 -0.35 -35.41 3.51
CA LYS A 45 -0.38 -33.94 3.59
C LYS A 45 -1.30 -33.47 4.72
N TRP A 46 -2.51 -34.02 4.81
CA TRP A 46 -3.45 -33.70 5.87
C TRP A 46 -2.94 -34.10 7.25
N LYS A 47 -2.34 -35.29 7.42
CA LYS A 47 -1.73 -35.70 8.70
C LYS A 47 -0.64 -34.74 9.17
N LYS A 48 0.21 -34.24 8.25
CA LYS A 48 1.32 -33.34 8.55
C LYS A 48 0.90 -31.88 8.77
N ARG A 49 0.02 -31.34 7.92
CA ARG A 49 -0.30 -29.89 7.88
C ARG A 49 -1.72 -29.55 8.33
N LYS A 50 -2.58 -30.55 8.53
CA LYS A 50 -4.02 -30.41 8.82
C LYS A 50 -4.81 -29.55 7.81
N ILE A 51 -4.28 -29.42 6.60
CA ILE A 51 -4.86 -28.62 5.52
C ILE A 51 -5.07 -29.50 4.28
N THR A 52 -6.24 -29.35 3.66
CA THR A 52 -6.61 -30.10 2.45
C THR A 52 -6.31 -29.34 1.16
N VAL A 53 -6.30 -28.00 1.22
CA VAL A 53 -5.93 -27.14 0.09
C VAL A 53 -4.43 -27.27 -0.24
N ASN A 54 -4.07 -26.98 -1.49
CA ASN A 54 -2.66 -26.83 -1.84
C ASN A 54 -2.26 -25.41 -1.49
N LEU A 55 -1.09 -25.26 -0.87
CA LEU A 55 -0.54 -23.93 -0.66
C LEU A 55 -0.10 -23.37 -2.01
N PRO A 56 -0.27 -22.06 -2.23
CA PRO A 56 0.34 -21.40 -3.36
C PRO A 56 1.85 -21.66 -3.34
N TRP A 57 2.43 -21.76 -4.52
CA TRP A 57 3.88 -21.90 -4.65
C TRP A 57 4.54 -20.62 -4.12
N SER A 58 5.69 -20.77 -3.46
CA SER A 58 6.41 -19.64 -2.85
C SER A 58 6.82 -18.55 -3.85
N GLY A 59 6.79 -18.85 -5.15
CA GLY A 59 7.21 -17.95 -6.21
C GLY A 59 8.73 -17.76 -6.24
N ALA A 60 9.19 -16.88 -7.13
CA ALA A 60 10.58 -16.48 -7.19
C ALA A 60 10.90 -15.50 -6.04
N PRO A 61 12.11 -15.57 -5.46
CA PRO A 61 12.52 -14.60 -4.45
C PRO A 61 12.54 -13.18 -5.01
N CYS A 62 12.14 -12.20 -4.20
CA CYS A 62 12.19 -10.79 -4.56
C CYS A 62 13.65 -10.33 -4.74
N LYS A 63 13.93 -9.53 -5.77
CA LYS A 63 15.26 -8.94 -5.99
C LYS A 63 15.68 -7.97 -4.90
N ILE A 64 14.72 -7.28 -4.27
CA ILE A 64 14.95 -6.36 -3.18
C ILE A 64 14.70 -7.10 -1.88
N SER A 65 15.72 -7.19 -1.03
CA SER A 65 15.60 -7.81 0.30
C SER A 65 14.71 -6.98 1.22
N PRO A 66 14.14 -7.56 2.29
CA PRO A 66 13.37 -6.80 3.29
C PRO A 66 14.14 -5.60 3.86
N ARG A 67 15.47 -5.73 4.03
CA ARG A 67 16.35 -4.64 4.45
C ARG A 67 16.42 -3.53 3.40
N GLY A 68 16.54 -3.88 2.13
CA GLY A 68 16.51 -2.92 1.02
C GLY A 68 15.18 -2.17 0.95
N VAL A 69 14.05 -2.86 1.17
CA VAL A 69 12.73 -2.21 1.27
C VAL A 69 12.70 -1.19 2.40
N SER A 70 13.09 -1.59 3.62
CA SER A 70 13.13 -0.70 4.79
C SER A 70 14.01 0.53 4.57
N MET A 71 15.13 0.37 3.86
CA MET A 71 16.02 1.47 3.50
C MET A 71 15.33 2.50 2.58
N ILE A 72 14.67 2.05 1.51
CA ILE A 72 13.87 2.92 0.61
C ILE A 72 12.78 3.64 1.41
N MET A 73 12.04 2.92 2.26
CA MET A 73 10.96 3.52 3.02
C MET A 73 11.47 4.58 4.01
N ARG A 74 12.67 4.38 4.57
CA ARG A 74 13.33 5.37 5.42
C ARG A 74 13.71 6.63 4.63
N VAL A 75 14.31 6.46 3.45
CA VAL A 75 14.67 7.58 2.56
C VAL A 75 13.43 8.40 2.21
N VAL A 76 12.35 7.73 1.77
CA VAL A 76 11.08 8.39 1.44
C VAL A 76 10.45 9.09 2.65
N ARG A 77 10.49 8.48 3.84
CA ARG A 77 9.93 9.09 5.06
C ARG A 77 10.69 10.35 5.49
N ASN A 78 12.01 10.35 5.31
CA ASN A 78 12.86 11.50 5.64
C ASN A 78 12.70 12.60 4.60
N GLN A 79 12.69 12.23 3.32
CA GLN A 79 12.59 13.14 2.19
C GLN A 79 11.50 12.64 1.22
N PRO A 80 10.24 13.04 1.41
CA PRO A 80 9.14 12.57 0.56
C PRO A 80 9.21 13.11 -0.87
N ARG A 81 10.11 14.06 -1.15
CA ARG A 81 10.30 14.68 -2.48
C ARG A 81 11.38 14.00 -3.32
N THR A 82 11.93 12.89 -2.85
CA THR A 82 12.93 12.12 -3.59
C THR A 82 12.39 11.67 -4.94
N THR A 83 13.25 11.70 -5.95
CA THR A 83 12.92 11.24 -7.30
C THR A 83 13.07 9.72 -7.38
N TRP A 84 12.62 9.13 -8.49
CA TRP A 84 12.84 7.71 -8.70
C TRP A 84 14.32 7.38 -8.85
N GLU A 85 15.06 8.29 -9.48
CA GLU A 85 16.49 8.20 -9.74
C GLU A 85 17.26 8.17 -8.42
N ASP A 86 16.89 9.03 -7.47
CA ASP A 86 17.46 9.02 -6.11
C ASP A 86 17.27 7.66 -5.42
N LEU A 87 16.06 7.09 -5.48
CA LEU A 87 15.77 5.79 -4.86
C LEU A 87 16.54 4.64 -5.53
N VAL A 88 16.74 4.69 -6.84
CA VAL A 88 17.53 3.69 -7.57
C VAL A 88 19.02 3.85 -7.25
N ASN A 89 19.52 5.07 -7.13
CA ASN A 89 20.91 5.35 -6.76
C ASN A 89 21.22 4.88 -5.33
N GLU A 90 20.31 5.09 -4.38
CA GLU A 90 20.40 4.58 -3.00
C GLU A 90 20.47 3.04 -2.97
N LEU A 91 19.66 2.37 -3.79
CA LEU A 91 19.71 0.91 -3.91
C LEU A 91 21.01 0.43 -4.55
N LYS A 92 21.48 1.13 -5.59
CA LYS A 92 22.74 0.82 -6.27
C LYS A 92 23.93 0.99 -5.32
N ALA A 93 23.92 2.03 -4.47
CA ALA A 93 24.93 2.23 -3.43
C ALA A 93 24.96 1.10 -2.39
N ALA A 94 23.81 0.48 -2.11
CA ALA A 94 23.71 -0.72 -1.27
C ALA A 94 24.03 -2.04 -2.02
N GLY A 95 24.53 -1.98 -3.26
CA GLY A 95 24.86 -3.14 -4.08
C GLY A 95 23.65 -3.82 -4.74
N ILE A 96 22.45 -3.21 -4.68
CA ILE A 96 21.21 -3.75 -5.24
C ILE A 96 20.94 -3.10 -6.60
N ILE A 97 21.26 -3.80 -7.68
CA ILE A 97 21.01 -3.32 -9.05
C ILE A 97 19.57 -3.69 -9.45
N VAL A 98 18.70 -2.69 -9.55
CA VAL A 98 17.30 -2.87 -9.94
C VAL A 98 16.87 -1.82 -10.96
N THR A 99 15.86 -2.19 -11.75
CA THR A 99 15.20 -1.26 -12.67
C THR A 99 14.23 -0.35 -11.92
N LYS A 100 13.98 0.84 -12.47
CA LYS A 100 12.96 1.79 -11.98
C LYS A 100 11.58 1.17 -11.80
N LYS A 101 11.21 0.21 -12.66
CA LYS A 101 9.95 -0.52 -12.55
C LYS A 101 9.89 -1.40 -11.30
N THR A 102 11.00 -2.05 -10.96
CA THR A 102 11.10 -2.95 -9.81
C THR A 102 11.00 -2.17 -8.51
N SER A 103 11.79 -1.10 -8.37
CA SER A 103 11.70 -0.19 -7.22
C SER A 103 10.30 0.41 -7.10
N GLY A 104 9.67 0.79 -8.22
CA GLY A 104 8.33 1.34 -8.20
C GLY A 104 7.22 0.38 -7.81
N ASN A 105 7.34 -0.89 -8.17
CA ASN A 105 6.42 -1.92 -7.68
C ASN A 105 6.58 -2.10 -6.16
N THR A 106 7.81 -2.11 -5.65
CA THR A 106 8.09 -2.25 -4.22
C THR A 106 7.54 -1.07 -3.40
N VAL A 107 7.76 0.16 -3.84
CA VAL A 107 7.22 1.36 -3.18
C VAL A 107 5.69 1.34 -3.15
N ARG A 108 5.06 0.93 -4.26
CA ARG A 108 3.60 0.82 -4.35
C ARG A 108 3.03 -0.29 -3.48
N HIS A 109 3.73 -1.42 -3.36
CA HIS A 109 3.35 -2.53 -2.49
C HIS A 109 3.32 -2.10 -1.00
N ASP A 110 4.18 -1.17 -0.60
CA ASP A 110 4.17 -0.56 0.75
C ASP A 110 3.12 0.58 0.91
N GLY A 111 2.31 0.83 -0.12
CA GLY A 111 1.22 1.80 -0.08
C GLY A 111 1.64 3.25 -0.34
N LEU A 112 2.88 3.50 -0.77
CA LEU A 112 3.34 4.83 -1.18
C LEU A 112 3.03 5.07 -2.66
N LYS A 113 2.58 6.29 -2.96
CA LYS A 113 2.33 6.75 -4.33
C LYS A 113 2.95 8.12 -4.52
N SER A 114 3.50 8.36 -5.71
CA SER A 114 3.87 9.71 -6.13
C SER A 114 2.59 10.46 -6.43
N CYS A 115 2.42 11.60 -5.78
CA CYS A 115 1.25 12.46 -5.92
C CYS A 115 1.71 13.91 -5.96
N SER A 116 0.96 14.77 -6.65
CA SER A 116 1.18 16.20 -6.59
C SER A 116 1.02 16.70 -5.14
N ALA A 117 2.01 17.48 -4.69
CA ALA A 117 2.01 18.07 -3.36
C ALA A 117 1.01 19.24 -3.30
N ARG A 118 0.24 19.33 -2.21
CA ARG A 118 -0.71 20.43 -2.02
C ARG A 118 0.03 21.71 -1.66
N LYS A 119 -0.32 22.81 -2.31
CA LYS A 119 0.12 24.16 -1.90
C LYS A 119 -0.75 24.62 -0.74
N VAL A 120 -0.14 24.93 0.40
CA VAL A 120 -0.85 25.37 1.61
C VAL A 120 -0.22 26.66 2.13
N PRO A 121 -0.98 27.57 2.76
CA PRO A 121 -0.39 28.73 3.41
C PRO A 121 0.63 28.30 4.47
N LEU A 122 1.76 28.99 4.54
CA LEU A 122 2.73 28.76 5.62
C LEU A 122 2.16 29.33 6.93
N LEU A 123 1.66 28.44 7.80
CA LEU A 123 1.10 28.82 9.10
C LEU A 123 2.12 28.59 10.23
N LYS A 124 2.33 29.60 11.05
CA LYS A 124 3.02 29.46 12.35
C LYS A 124 2.05 28.89 13.38
N LYS A 125 2.57 28.31 14.47
CA LYS A 125 1.75 27.77 15.57
C LYS A 125 0.75 28.80 16.11
N ALA A 126 1.19 30.06 16.25
CA ALA A 126 0.32 31.16 16.67
C ALA A 126 -0.86 31.41 15.70
N HIS A 127 -0.62 31.33 14.39
CA HIS A 127 -1.69 31.48 13.39
C HIS A 127 -2.72 30.35 13.51
N VAL A 128 -2.25 29.11 13.66
CA VAL A 128 -3.14 27.94 13.83
C VAL A 128 -4.01 28.10 15.07
N GLN A 129 -3.44 28.55 16.19
CA GLN A 129 -4.19 28.81 17.43
C GLN A 129 -5.21 29.94 17.27
N ALA A 130 -4.82 31.05 16.64
CA ALA A 130 -5.72 32.18 16.38
C ALA A 130 -6.88 31.77 15.47
N HIS A 131 -6.60 31.02 14.40
CA HIS A 131 -7.62 30.51 13.48
C HIS A 131 -8.57 29.53 14.19
N LEU A 132 -8.05 28.63 15.04
CA LEU A 132 -8.87 27.70 15.81
C LEU A 132 -9.76 28.43 16.82
N LYS A 133 -9.22 29.44 17.51
CA LYS A 133 -9.98 30.29 18.44
C LYS A 133 -11.10 31.03 17.71
N PHE A 134 -10.80 31.58 16.53
CA PHE A 134 -11.80 32.23 15.69
C PHE A 134 -12.89 31.25 15.25
N ALA A 135 -12.52 30.09 14.70
CA ALA A 135 -13.46 29.07 14.26
C ALA A 135 -14.37 28.60 15.40
N ASN A 136 -13.83 28.35 16.59
CA ASN A 136 -14.61 27.95 17.76
C ASN A 136 -15.55 29.06 18.25
N LYS A 137 -15.09 30.32 18.24
CA LYS A 137 -15.91 31.47 18.65
C LYS A 137 -17.15 31.63 17.76
N HIS A 138 -16.98 31.39 16.46
CA HIS A 138 -18.01 31.61 15.44
C HIS A 138 -18.69 30.31 14.96
N LEU A 139 -18.46 29.17 15.63
CA LEU A 139 -18.98 27.86 15.23
C LEU A 139 -20.51 27.79 15.25
N ASN A 140 -21.12 28.46 16.23
CA ASN A 140 -22.57 28.47 16.47
C ASN A 140 -23.23 29.78 16.04
N ASP A 141 -22.53 30.62 15.26
CA ASP A 141 -23.09 31.87 14.78
C ASP A 141 -24.26 31.60 13.83
N SER A 142 -25.37 32.31 14.06
CA SER A 142 -26.56 32.17 13.24
C SER A 142 -26.36 32.81 11.86
N LYS A 143 -27.24 32.48 10.91
CA LYS A 143 -27.19 33.02 9.55
C LYS A 143 -27.32 34.55 9.54
N GLU A 144 -28.11 35.12 10.45
CA GLU A 144 -28.31 36.58 10.58
C GLU A 144 -27.01 37.30 10.96
N ASN A 145 -26.12 36.65 11.72
CA ASN A 145 -24.81 37.22 12.04
C ASN A 145 -23.93 37.34 10.79
N TRP A 146 -23.93 36.32 9.93
CA TRP A 146 -23.13 36.29 8.71
C TRP A 146 -23.63 37.25 7.63
N VAL A 147 -24.95 37.51 7.55
CA VAL A 147 -25.53 38.47 6.60
C VAL A 147 -25.02 39.89 6.83
N LYS A 148 -24.62 40.22 8.07
CA LYS A 148 -24.10 41.54 8.43
C LYS A 148 -22.61 41.71 8.07
N VAL A 149 -21.92 40.65 7.66
CA VAL A 149 -20.49 40.68 7.37
C VAL A 149 -20.26 40.93 5.87
N LEU A 150 -19.61 42.05 5.55
CA LEU A 150 -19.08 42.30 4.21
C LEU A 150 -17.67 41.73 4.10
N TRP A 151 -17.43 40.89 3.11
CA TRP A 151 -16.12 40.30 2.83
C TRP A 151 -15.43 41.02 1.67
N SER A 152 -14.18 41.44 1.86
CA SER A 152 -13.31 41.98 0.82
C SER A 152 -11.93 41.33 0.90
N ASP A 153 -11.33 41.00 -0.25
CA ASP A 153 -9.95 40.49 -0.36
C ASP A 153 -9.30 41.07 -1.63
N GLU A 154 -7.98 41.15 -1.63
CA GLU A 154 -7.19 41.57 -2.79
C GLU A 154 -6.54 40.36 -3.46
N THR A 155 -6.61 40.30 -4.80
CA THR A 155 -5.99 39.21 -5.56
C THR A 155 -5.01 39.73 -6.60
N LYS A 156 -3.82 39.12 -6.64
CA LYS A 156 -2.79 39.42 -7.64
C LYS A 156 -3.02 38.58 -8.90
N ILE A 157 -3.39 39.23 -10.01
CA ILE A 157 -3.49 38.60 -11.32
C ILE A 157 -2.11 38.61 -11.99
N LYS A 158 -1.57 37.43 -12.31
CA LYS A 158 -0.30 37.28 -13.05
C LYS A 158 -0.57 36.72 -14.44
N LEU A 159 -0.06 37.40 -15.47
CA LEU A 159 -0.17 36.95 -16.88
C LEU A 159 0.81 35.82 -17.22
N SER A 160 1.96 35.76 -16.55
CA SER A 160 2.99 34.74 -16.76
C SER A 160 3.51 34.22 -15.42
N GLY A 161 3.58 32.89 -15.28
CA GLY A 161 4.12 32.24 -14.09
C GLY A 161 4.25 30.73 -14.27
N ILE A 162 5.40 30.17 -13.87
CA ILE A 162 5.63 28.72 -13.90
C ILE A 162 4.90 28.09 -12.71
N ASN A 163 3.71 27.54 -12.95
CA ASN A 163 3.01 26.69 -12.00
C ASN A 163 3.68 25.30 -11.92
N SER A 164 4.89 25.24 -11.36
CA SER A 164 5.57 23.97 -11.18
C SER A 164 4.80 23.10 -10.19
N THR A 165 4.40 21.92 -10.67
CA THR A 165 3.78 20.88 -9.84
C THR A 165 4.89 20.00 -9.30
N ARG A 166 5.16 20.06 -7.99
CA ARG A 166 6.10 19.14 -7.35
C ARG A 166 5.37 17.89 -6.89
N HIS A 167 6.04 16.75 -6.98
CA HIS A 167 5.54 15.47 -6.52
C HIS A 167 6.12 15.12 -5.16
N VAL A 168 5.34 14.38 -4.38
CA VAL A 168 5.73 13.79 -3.10
C VAL A 168 5.25 12.34 -3.05
N TRP A 169 6.06 11.48 -2.48
CA TRP A 169 5.67 10.16 -2.04
C TRP A 169 4.81 10.28 -0.79
N ARG A 170 3.55 9.84 -0.88
CA ARG A 170 2.66 9.81 0.29
C ARG A 170 1.74 8.61 0.27
N ARG A 171 1.30 8.22 1.47
CA ARG A 171 0.21 7.25 1.65
C ARG A 171 -1.14 7.91 1.41
N ARG A 172 -2.19 7.10 1.33
CA ARG A 172 -3.58 7.60 1.31
C ARG A 172 -3.84 8.45 2.56
N ASN A 173 -4.61 9.53 2.43
CA ASN A 173 -4.97 10.47 3.49
C ASN A 173 -3.84 11.34 4.10
N ALA A 174 -2.59 11.12 3.71
CA ALA A 174 -1.43 11.92 4.16
C ALA A 174 -1.22 13.23 3.37
N ALA A 175 -2.28 13.81 2.78
CA ALA A 175 -2.16 14.90 1.82
C ALA A 175 -1.81 16.26 2.46
N TYR A 176 -2.25 16.48 3.71
CA TYR A 176 -2.07 17.72 4.45
C TYR A 176 -0.95 17.65 5.49
N ASP A 177 -0.23 16.54 5.56
CA ASP A 177 0.95 16.44 6.41
C ASP A 177 1.97 17.51 5.99
N PRO A 178 2.54 18.27 6.94
CA PRO A 178 3.45 19.37 6.60
C PRO A 178 4.58 18.97 5.65
N LYS A 179 5.12 17.76 5.80
CA LYS A 179 6.18 17.20 4.94
C LYS A 179 5.73 16.95 3.48
N ASN A 180 4.45 16.71 3.25
CA ASN A 180 3.85 16.40 1.94
C ASN A 180 3.25 17.63 1.25
N THR A 181 3.32 18.79 1.89
CA THR A 181 2.80 20.05 1.35
C THR A 181 3.93 20.96 0.87
N ILE A 182 3.58 21.93 0.03
CA ILE A 182 4.45 23.03 -0.36
C ILE A 182 3.91 24.27 0.36
N PRO A 183 4.67 24.85 1.30
CA PRO A 183 4.28 26.10 1.93
C PRO A 183 4.28 27.21 0.88
N THR A 184 3.22 27.99 0.89
CA THR A 184 3.07 29.21 0.10
C THR A 184 3.06 30.39 1.05
N VAL A 185 3.93 31.35 0.78
CA VAL A 185 3.94 32.64 1.45
C VAL A 185 3.27 33.60 0.47
N LYS A 186 2.11 34.15 0.85
CA LYS A 186 1.59 35.34 0.19
C LYS A 186 2.39 36.50 0.80
N HIS A 187 3.23 37.14 -0.02
CA HIS A 187 3.78 38.43 0.34
C HIS A 187 2.65 39.45 0.20
N GLY A 188 2.42 40.23 1.26
CA GLY A 188 1.85 41.57 1.13
C GLY A 188 2.90 42.47 0.50
#